data_AF-A0A7W3RDG7-F1
#
_entry.id   AF-A0A7W3RDG7-F1
#
_cell.length_a   1.000
_cell.length_b   1.000
_cell.length_c   1.000
_cell.angle_alpha   90.00
_cell.angle_beta   90.00
_cell.angle_gamma   90.00
#
_symmetry.space_group_name_H-M   'P 1'
#
loop_
_entity.id
_entity.type
_entity.pdbx_description
1 polymer ?
#
loop_
_entity_poly.entity_id
_entity_poly.type
_entity_poly.pdbx_seq_one_letter_code
_entity_poly.pdbx_strand_id
1 'polypeptide(L)'
;MAYTQLEEYAKSRIVNPLAFTVEDLLEATNDYTEKGVEFLSLEPQPTLKVLFYGPNHPLLHLLERALYLFLRLHNFCNRNSVSITKIKLISNEL
;
A
#
# COMPACT_ATOMS: atom_id res chain seq x y z
N MET A 1 -11.75 4.11 25.41
CA MET A 1 -11.45 2.82 24.77
C MET A 1 -10.33 3.08 23.77
N ALA A 2 -9.12 2.62 24.07
CA ALA A 2 -7.98 2.76 23.17
C ALA A 2 -7.98 1.56 22.23
N TYR A 3 -8.22 1.78 20.94
CA TYR A 3 -7.94 0.78 19.93
C TYR A 3 -6.42 0.52 19.96
N THR A 4 -6.05 -0.73 20.18
CA THR A 4 -4.64 -1.12 20.09
C THR A 4 -4.25 -1.13 18.61
N GLN A 5 -3.06 -0.64 18.27
CA GLN A 5 -2.51 -0.55 16.90
C GLN A 5 -2.53 -1.88 16.11
N LEU A 6 -2.83 -3.00 16.79
CA LEU A 6 -2.93 -4.36 16.26
C LEU A 6 -4.30 -4.69 15.61
N GLU A 7 -5.37 -3.96 15.95
CA GLU A 7 -6.74 -4.27 15.47
C GLU A 7 -7.11 -3.54 14.16
N GLU A 8 -6.55 -2.35 13.88
CA GLU A 8 -6.64 -1.67 12.57
C GLU A 8 -5.83 -2.38 11.46
N TYR A 9 -4.76 -3.08 11.86
CA TYR A 9 -3.96 -3.97 11.00
C TYR A 9 -4.76 -5.16 10.44
N ALA A 10 -5.97 -5.43 10.97
CA ALA A 10 -6.69 -6.68 10.78
C ALA A 10 -7.67 -6.76 9.59
N LYS A 11 -8.13 -5.66 8.96
CA LYS A 11 -9.29 -5.75 8.04
C LYS A 11 -9.01 -6.06 6.56
N SER A 12 -7.75 -6.12 6.11
CA SER A 12 -7.45 -6.92 4.90
C SER A 12 -6.03 -7.46 4.94
N ARG A 13 -5.86 -8.68 5.46
CA ARG A 13 -4.62 -9.48 5.36
C ARG A 13 -4.28 -9.93 3.93
N ILE A 14 -5.08 -9.51 2.96
CA ILE A 14 -4.93 -9.83 1.55
C ILE A 14 -4.54 -8.52 0.88
N VAL A 15 -3.29 -8.46 0.41
CA VAL A 15 -2.93 -7.50 -0.63
C VAL A 15 -3.90 -7.78 -1.77
N ASN A 16 -4.74 -6.80 -2.10
CA ASN A 16 -5.66 -6.90 -3.23
C ASN A 16 -4.86 -7.40 -4.45
N PRO A 17 -5.24 -8.50 -5.10
CA PRO A 17 -4.55 -8.99 -6.30
C PRO A 17 -4.43 -7.94 -7.40
N LEU A 18 -5.29 -6.92 -7.37
CA LEU A 18 -5.34 -5.79 -8.29
C LEU A 18 -4.66 -4.52 -7.72
N ALA A 19 -3.71 -4.69 -6.81
CA ALA A 19 -2.91 -3.58 -6.31
C ALA A 19 -1.82 -3.19 -7.33
N PHE A 20 -1.75 -1.91 -7.63
CA PHE A 20 -0.69 -1.28 -8.41
C PHE A 20 0.31 -0.59 -7.48
N THR A 21 1.58 -0.57 -7.87
CA THR A 21 2.65 0.07 -7.10
C THR A 21 3.26 1.23 -7.86
N VAL A 22 3.54 2.32 -7.14
CA VAL A 22 4.24 3.51 -7.64
C VAL A 22 5.44 3.82 -6.73
N GLU A 23 6.40 4.60 -7.19
CA GLU A 23 7.54 4.99 -6.36
C GLU A 23 7.16 6.11 -5.37
N ASP A 24 6.48 7.15 -5.87
CA ASP A 24 5.90 8.23 -5.08
C ASP A 24 4.38 8.25 -5.26
N LEU A 25 3.64 8.11 -4.16
CA LEU A 25 2.19 8.05 -4.23
C LEU A 25 1.55 9.40 -4.56
N LEU A 26 2.12 10.50 -4.05
CA LEU A 26 1.58 11.84 -4.24
C LEU A 26 1.72 12.27 -5.70
N GLU A 27 2.92 12.11 -6.27
CA GLU A 27 3.19 12.40 -7.68
C GLU A 27 2.25 11.60 -8.59
N ALA A 28 2.12 10.29 -8.35
CA ALA A 28 1.24 9.45 -9.13
C ALA A 28 -0.24 9.82 -8.98
N THR A 29 -0.71 10.14 -7.77
CA THR A 29 -2.10 10.58 -7.59
C THR A 29 -2.39 11.87 -8.33
N ASN A 30 -1.46 12.83 -8.34
CA ASN A 30 -1.63 14.08 -9.08
C ASN A 30 -1.71 13.83 -10.59
N ASP A 31 -0.76 13.08 -11.15
CA ASP A 31 -0.75 12.71 -12.58
C ASP A 31 -2.03 11.97 -13.01
N TYR A 32 -2.53 11.05 -12.19
CA TYR A 32 -3.74 10.29 -12.50
C TYR A 32 -5.01 11.14 -12.34
N THR A 33 -5.06 12.06 -11.38
CA THR A 33 -6.16 13.03 -11.27
C THR A 33 -6.19 13.97 -12.48
N GLU A 34 -5.05 14.44 -12.98
CA GLU A 34 -4.97 15.23 -14.23
C GLU A 34 -5.50 14.44 -15.43
N LYS A 35 -5.36 13.11 -15.42
CA LYS A 35 -5.90 12.18 -16.43
C LYS A 35 -7.35 11.77 -16.20
N GLY A 36 -8.02 12.32 -15.19
CA GLY A 36 -9.44 12.10 -14.92
C GLY A 36 -9.76 10.91 -14.01
N VAL A 37 -8.78 10.38 -13.26
CA VAL A 37 -9.03 9.34 -12.25
C VAL A 37 -9.58 9.97 -10.97
N GLU A 38 -10.73 9.46 -10.52
CA GLU A 38 -11.35 9.84 -9.25
C GLU A 38 -10.96 8.86 -8.12
N PHE A 39 -10.37 9.40 -7.06
CA PHE A 39 -9.98 8.62 -5.87
C PHE A 39 -11.06 8.68 -4.78
N LEU A 40 -11.26 7.57 -4.08
CA LEU A 40 -12.35 7.39 -3.09
C LEU A 40 -12.07 8.04 -1.73
N SER A 41 -10.83 8.37 -1.44
CA SER A 41 -10.44 9.23 -0.33
C SER A 41 -9.03 9.76 -0.56
N LEU A 42 -8.89 11.09 -0.53
CA LEU A 42 -7.63 11.82 -0.52
C LEU A 42 -7.27 12.30 0.90
N GLU A 43 -7.98 11.85 1.94
CA GLU A 43 -7.74 12.36 3.29
C GLU A 43 -6.26 12.19 3.69
N PRO A 44 -5.66 13.20 4.34
CA PRO A 44 -4.27 13.20 4.77
C PRO A 44 -4.13 12.32 6.02
N GLN A 45 -4.35 11.03 5.85
CA GLN A 45 -3.72 10.03 6.70
C GLN A 45 -2.28 9.86 6.17
N PRO A 46 -1.35 9.24 6.90
CA PRO A 46 -0.07 8.83 6.32
C PRO A 46 -0.30 7.65 5.35
N THR A 47 -1.12 7.86 4.32
CA THR A 47 -1.73 6.82 3.51
C THR A 47 -0.75 6.44 2.43
N LEU A 48 0.11 5.46 2.72
CA LEU A 48 0.93 4.72 1.76
C LEU A 48 0.08 3.90 0.74
N LYS A 49 -1.22 4.22 0.63
CA LYS A 49 -2.24 3.54 -0.19
C LYS A 49 -3.42 4.49 -0.47
N VAL A 50 -3.87 4.55 -1.73
CA VAL A 50 -5.16 5.14 -2.13
C VAL A 50 -6.04 4.13 -2.86
N LEU A 51 -7.35 4.42 -2.91
CA LEU A 51 -8.38 3.58 -3.53
C LEU A 51 -9.04 4.31 -4.70
N PHE A 52 -9.33 3.60 -5.79
CA PHE A 52 -10.03 4.14 -6.96
C PHE A 52 -10.79 3.03 -7.72
N TYR A 53 -11.70 3.42 -8.61
CA TYR A 53 -12.40 2.47 -9.49
C TYR A 53 -11.74 2.37 -10.86
N GLY A 54 -11.62 1.15 -11.40
CA GLY A 54 -11.16 0.92 -12.78
C GLY A 54 -12.28 1.01 -13.83
N PRO A 55 -11.96 0.81 -15.13
CA PRO A 55 -12.92 0.97 -16.25
C PRO A 55 -14.18 0.09 -16.20
N ASN A 56 -14.17 -1.01 -15.44
CA ASN A 56 -15.32 -1.90 -15.21
C ASN A 56 -15.84 -1.84 -13.76
N HIS A 57 -15.56 -0.74 -13.06
CA HIS A 57 -15.85 -0.55 -11.64
C HIS A 57 -15.20 -1.55 -10.64
N PRO A 58 -14.06 -2.23 -10.91
CA PRO A 58 -13.37 -2.94 -9.84
C PRO A 58 -12.76 -1.94 -8.84
N LEU A 59 -12.80 -2.27 -7.55
CA LEU A 59 -12.07 -1.52 -6.53
C LEU A 59 -10.57 -1.85 -6.61
N LEU A 60 -9.77 -0.85 -6.94
CA LEU A 60 -8.33 -0.96 -7.13
C LEU A 60 -7.58 -0.24 -6.01
N HIS A 61 -6.36 -0.72 -5.74
CA HIS A 61 -5.47 -0.10 -4.77
C HIS A 61 -4.24 0.44 -5.51
N LEU A 62 -3.83 1.66 -5.19
CA LEU A 62 -2.52 2.20 -5.56
C LEU A 62 -1.71 2.32 -4.28
N LEU A 63 -0.49 1.78 -4.24
CA LEU A 63 0.40 1.82 -3.07
C LEU A 63 1.81 2.24 -3.46
N GLU A 64 2.57 2.74 -2.49
CA GLU A 64 4.02 2.84 -2.69
C GLU A 64 4.66 1.45 -2.78
N ARG A 65 5.66 1.34 -3.66
CA ARG A 65 6.40 0.10 -3.90
C ARG A 65 7.09 -0.42 -2.64
N ALA A 66 7.68 0.48 -1.85
CA ALA A 66 8.33 0.11 -0.59
C ALA A 66 7.34 -0.55 0.39
N LEU A 67 6.17 0.03 0.59
CA LEU A 67 5.12 -0.56 1.43
C LEU A 67 4.67 -1.91 0.87
N TYR A 68 4.41 -2.00 -0.44
CA TYR A 68 3.96 -3.24 -1.06
C TYR A 68 4.95 -4.39 -0.83
N LEU A 69 6.25 -4.13 -1.00
CA LEU A 69 7.30 -5.11 -0.76
C LEU A 69 7.39 -5.49 0.72
N PHE A 70 7.26 -4.53 1.62
CA PHE A 70 7.19 -4.79 3.06
C PHE A 70 5.99 -5.70 3.41
N LEU A 71 4.79 -5.41 2.90
CA LEU A 71 3.59 -6.22 3.12
C LEU A 71 3.73 -7.62 2.53
N ARG A 72 4.31 -7.75 1.33
CA ARG A 72 4.64 -9.04 0.71
C ARG A 72 5.56 -9.87 1.59
N LEU A 73 6.65 -9.26 2.07
CA LEU A 73 7.63 -9.91 2.92
C LEU A 73 7.03 -10.33 4.26
N HIS A 74 6.30 -9.43 4.91
CA HIS A 74 5.57 -9.71 6.14
C HIS A 74 4.58 -10.87 5.97
N ASN A 75 3.80 -10.88 4.89
CA ASN A 75 2.87 -11.97 4.60
C ASN A 75 3.58 -13.30 4.33
N PHE A 76 4.72 -13.27 3.64
CA PHE A 76 5.56 -14.45 3.45
C PHE A 76 6.07 -15.00 4.79
N CYS A 77 6.63 -14.14 5.64
CA CYS A 77 7.13 -14.52 6.96
C CYS A 77 6.05 -15.15 7.83
N ASN A 78 4.87 -14.55 7.88
CA ASN A 78 3.74 -15.08 8.63
C ASN A 78 3.25 -16.44 8.11
N ARG A 79 3.20 -16.62 6.77
CA ARG A 79 2.78 -17.90 6.18
C ARG A 79 3.76 -19.03 6.43
N ASN A 80 5.04 -18.72 6.56
CA ASN A 80 6.10 -19.71 6.70
C ASN A 80 6.66 -19.80 8.14
N SER A 81 6.09 -19.05 9.10
CA SER A 81 6.58 -18.97 10.48
C SER A 81 8.07 -18.59 10.57
N VAL A 82 8.54 -17.70 9.68
CA VAL A 82 9.93 -17.22 9.64
C VAL A 82 9.99 -15.81 10.24
N SER A 83 10.92 -15.57 11.16
CA SER A 83 11.18 -14.23 11.69
C SER A 83 12.31 -13.53 10.93
N ILE A 84 12.15 -12.23 10.69
CA ILE A 84 13.22 -11.39 10.14
C ILE A 84 13.92 -10.73 11.31
N THR A 85 15.19 -11.06 11.49
CA THR A 85 16.00 -10.53 12.59
C THR A 85 16.75 -9.25 12.20
N LYS A 86 16.92 -9.00 10.90
CA LYS A 86 17.60 -7.80 10.38
C LYS A 86 17.10 -7.43 8.99
N ILE A 87 16.75 -6.16 8.81
CA ILE A 87 16.49 -5.55 7.50
C ILE A 87 17.55 -4.46 7.32
N LYS A 88 18.25 -4.45 6.18
CA LYS A 88 19.17 -3.37 5.81
C LYS A 88 18.57 -2.64 4.61
N LEU A 89 18.24 -1.38 4.80
CA LEU A 89 17.93 -0.49 3.68
C LEU A 89 19.23 -0.21 2.93
N ILE A 90 19.20 -0.42 1.61
CA ILE A 90 20.29 -0.06 0.72
C ILE A 90 19.71 1.07 -0.16
N SER A 91 20.07 2.31 0.15
CA SER A 91 19.86 3.42 -0.78
C SER A 91 21.00 3.38 -1.80
N ASN A 92 20.67 3.42 -3.08
CA ASN A 92 21.64 3.84 -4.07
C ASN A 92 21.77 5.36 -3.89
N GLU A 93 22.86 5.81 -3.26
CA GLU A 93 23.27 7.20 -3.39
C GLU A 93 23.59 7.43 -4.87
N LEU A 94 22.76 8.25 -5.53
CA LEU A 94 23.05 8.84 -6.83
C LEU A 94 23.77 10.17 -6.62
#